data_AF-A0A8S1CX20-F1
#
_entry.id   AF-A0A8S1CX20-F1
#
_cell.length_a   1.000
_cell.length_b   1.000
_cell.length_c   1.000
_cell.angle_alpha   90.00
_cell.angle_beta   90.00
_cell.angle_gamma   90.00
#
_symmetry.space_group_name_H-M   'P 1'
#
loop_
_entity.id
_entity.type
_entity.pdbx_description
1 polymer ?
#
loop_
_entity_poly.entity_id
_entity_poly.type
_entity_poly.pdbx_seq_one_letter_code
_entity_poly.pdbx_strand_id
1 'polypeptide(L)'
;MSGETTADEGPSPVVVTVPLPMPENGPAPAEEVPEDEAAAPSEDASESNNGTNKNSSITEHPAYVTAMQEILVLKERVQQLDEVERTKNFLQVQLDTLSNTVEQQAAALEDQKSEARKQEEAAIAAIAASKMQLEKMRKENEEKKRELEATVVRYAVSEQAVIKAKAEASQHEKKMQEAKKEVEAIQKRMKSIAADRAKSDKDFDAKCNEVMAISREKEKLRDELHNKDIKIKWAQNRITQEMDAHRETQEKLDKVSAIVQQAQDDAELAKKDALASIAAFKQAHADKMQTLELQVHELKAQLIVACSNEDTRKLEQKEANEAAVRIKKLEDENGMLSGRVLTLEAEKLDLRQRVSDLVKCEEEKCQLEKQFISLKAEFDQMQVVMRRKSEELEAAASDAEAWRTKEAELLSYTQQQTDKLVAVQSEAIAAENKVQRLEAEYQPLSDRNSQLKEQLQHVQTELEAEKQAHKQEVQLLTRKV
;
A
#
# COMPACT_ATOMS: atom_id res chain seq x y z
N MET A 1 -24.05 -25.52 7.39
CA MET A 1 -25.00 -25.59 6.26
C MET A 1 -24.16 -25.56 5.00
N SER A 2 -24.26 -26.63 4.20
CA SER A 2 -23.98 -26.77 2.75
C SER A 2 -22.57 -26.36 2.25
N GLY A 3 -21.70 -27.18 1.66
CA GLY A 3 -21.87 -28.44 0.92
C GLY A 3 -21.81 -28.18 -0.60
N GLU A 4 -20.72 -28.59 -1.28
CA GLU A 4 -20.57 -28.94 -2.72
C GLU A 4 -19.05 -29.04 -3.04
N THR A 5 -18.39 -30.19 -3.22
CA THR A 5 -18.33 -31.17 -4.35
C THR A 5 -18.11 -30.59 -5.74
N THR A 6 -16.93 -30.84 -6.32
CA THR A 6 -16.78 -31.35 -7.70
C THR A 6 -15.46 -32.11 -7.84
N ALA A 7 -15.58 -33.38 -8.21
CA ALA A 7 -14.54 -34.22 -8.79
C ALA A 7 -14.41 -33.90 -10.28
N ASP A 8 -13.23 -34.12 -10.87
CA ASP A 8 -13.10 -34.27 -12.32
C ASP A 8 -12.01 -35.30 -12.65
N GLU A 9 -12.31 -36.09 -13.68
CA GLU A 9 -11.76 -37.40 -14.02
C GLU A 9 -10.77 -37.33 -15.19
N GLY A 10 -9.63 -38.04 -15.06
CA GLY A 10 -8.94 -38.76 -16.15
C GLY A 10 -8.16 -37.99 -17.23
N PRO A 11 -7.38 -38.68 -18.11
CA PRO A 11 -7.28 -40.14 -18.26
C PRO A 11 -5.85 -40.74 -18.21
N SER A 12 -5.85 -42.08 -18.06
CA SER A 12 -4.72 -43.02 -18.06
C SER A 12 -3.91 -43.11 -19.37
N PRO A 13 -2.65 -43.58 -19.32
CA PRO A 13 -1.90 -43.96 -20.52
C PRO A 13 -2.24 -45.40 -20.96
N VAL A 14 -2.53 -45.56 -22.25
CA VAL A 14 -2.83 -46.83 -22.91
C VAL A 14 -1.53 -47.50 -23.38
N VAL A 15 -1.35 -48.75 -22.97
CA VAL A 15 -0.38 -49.73 -23.48
C VAL A 15 -0.96 -50.36 -24.74
N VAL A 16 -0.21 -50.39 -25.85
CA VAL A 16 -0.46 -51.33 -26.97
C VAL A 16 0.86 -51.86 -27.54
N THR A 17 0.92 -53.19 -27.57
CA THR A 17 1.89 -54.12 -28.13
C THR A 17 1.69 -54.31 -29.66
N VAL A 18 2.81 -54.39 -30.42
CA VAL A 18 3.19 -55.35 -31.53
C VAL A 18 2.06 -55.87 -32.46
N PRO A 19 2.16 -55.89 -33.83
CA PRO A 19 3.08 -56.81 -34.54
C PRO A 19 3.58 -56.48 -35.97
N LEU A 20 4.64 -57.21 -36.36
CA LEU A 20 5.04 -57.55 -37.76
C LEU A 20 3.89 -58.24 -38.51
N PRO A 21 3.85 -58.17 -39.86
CA PRO A 21 4.15 -59.39 -40.63
C PRO A 21 4.79 -59.18 -42.03
N MET A 22 5.62 -60.14 -42.46
CA MET A 22 5.81 -60.62 -43.85
C MET A 22 4.52 -61.34 -44.31
N PRO A 23 4.16 -61.61 -45.60
CA PRO A 23 5.03 -62.34 -46.55
C PRO A 23 4.72 -62.26 -48.09
N GLU A 24 5.53 -63.02 -48.84
CA GLU A 24 5.19 -63.93 -49.98
C GLU A 24 5.00 -63.48 -51.45
N ASN A 25 5.77 -64.18 -52.30
CA ASN A 25 5.47 -64.85 -53.58
C ASN A 25 5.34 -64.07 -54.91
N GLY A 26 6.01 -64.64 -55.92
CA GLY A 26 6.16 -64.17 -57.32
C GLY A 26 4.93 -64.38 -58.21
N PRO A 27 5.10 -64.30 -59.55
CA PRO A 27 5.37 -65.54 -60.31
C PRO A 27 6.25 -65.40 -61.59
N ALA A 28 6.67 -66.56 -62.11
CA ALA A 28 7.18 -66.80 -63.48
C ALA A 28 6.05 -66.78 -64.53
N PRO A 29 6.32 -66.89 -65.86
CA PRO A 29 6.54 -68.18 -66.56
C PRO A 29 7.65 -68.13 -67.64
N ALA A 30 8.37 -69.25 -67.92
CA ALA A 30 8.23 -70.24 -69.03
C ALA A 30 8.40 -69.62 -70.44
N GLU A 31 9.06 -70.18 -71.46
CA GLU A 31 9.40 -71.54 -71.94
C GLU A 31 10.25 -71.28 -73.23
N GLU A 32 11.31 -71.99 -73.63
CA GLU A 32 11.33 -73.26 -74.38
C GLU A 32 12.80 -73.60 -74.74
N VAL A 33 13.13 -74.90 -74.73
CA VAL A 33 14.34 -75.57 -75.26
C VAL A 33 13.88 -76.26 -76.57
N PRO A 34 14.74 -76.60 -77.57
CA PRO A 34 15.40 -77.91 -77.52
C PRO A 34 16.78 -78.00 -78.24
N GLU A 35 17.71 -78.74 -77.65
CA GLU A 35 18.73 -79.50 -78.38
C GLU A 35 18.48 -80.98 -78.02
N ASP A 36 17.94 -81.79 -78.95
CA ASP A 36 18.42 -83.16 -79.15
C ASP A 36 17.90 -83.81 -80.45
N GLU A 37 18.75 -84.71 -80.96
CA GLU A 37 18.49 -85.89 -81.80
C GLU A 37 18.03 -85.83 -83.28
N ALA A 38 18.95 -86.38 -84.10
CA ALA A 38 18.74 -87.53 -84.99
C ALA A 38 18.60 -87.34 -86.51
N ALA A 39 19.52 -88.04 -87.19
CA ALA A 39 19.34 -88.89 -88.36
C ALA A 39 19.39 -88.30 -89.78
N ALA A 40 20.20 -89.01 -90.58
CA ALA A 40 20.31 -88.99 -92.03
C ALA A 40 18.96 -89.23 -92.76
N PRO A 41 18.95 -89.06 -94.09
CA PRO A 41 19.00 -90.23 -95.00
C PRO A 41 20.02 -90.00 -96.16
N SER A 42 20.72 -90.99 -96.71
CA SER A 42 20.26 -92.06 -97.63
C SER A 42 19.50 -91.45 -98.83
N GLU A 43 19.62 -91.82 -100.11
CA GLU A 43 20.27 -92.80 -100.99
C GLU A 43 20.24 -92.09 -102.38
N ASP A 44 21.01 -92.38 -103.41
CA ASP A 44 20.99 -93.55 -104.29
C ASP A 44 22.05 -93.21 -105.38
N ALA A 45 23.06 -94.03 -105.63
CA ALA A 45 23.04 -95.27 -106.42
C ALA A 45 22.88 -95.05 -107.93
N SER A 46 23.94 -95.40 -108.66
CA SER A 46 23.95 -96.36 -109.77
C SER A 46 25.33 -96.24 -110.43
N GLU A 47 26.20 -97.25 -110.35
CA GLU A 47 26.24 -98.39 -111.28
C GLU A 47 26.44 -97.94 -112.73
N SER A 48 27.25 -98.55 -113.60
CA SER A 48 28.08 -99.75 -113.55
C SER A 48 28.71 -99.82 -114.95
N ASN A 49 29.75 -100.65 -115.07
CA ASN A 49 29.86 -101.68 -116.10
C ASN A 49 30.88 -101.54 -117.25
N ASN A 50 31.67 -102.62 -117.30
CA ASN A 50 32.23 -103.37 -118.43
C ASN A 50 33.08 -102.64 -119.49
N GLY A 51 34.21 -103.19 -119.96
CA GLY A 51 34.69 -104.57 -119.89
C GLY A 51 35.22 -104.97 -121.28
N THR A 52 36.41 -105.57 -121.31
CA THR A 52 36.93 -106.50 -122.34
C THR A 52 36.91 -106.09 -123.82
N ASN A 53 38.06 -106.13 -124.51
CA ASN A 53 38.52 -107.32 -125.25
C ASN A 53 39.67 -106.98 -126.22
N LYS A 54 40.52 -107.98 -126.46
CA LYS A 54 41.69 -108.02 -127.32
C LYS A 54 41.28 -108.08 -128.80
N ASN A 55 42.00 -107.39 -129.70
CA ASN A 55 42.70 -107.97 -130.87
C ASN A 55 43.07 -106.93 -131.95
N SER A 56 44.38 -106.91 -132.24
CA SER A 56 45.05 -106.78 -133.54
C SER A 56 44.58 -105.79 -134.61
N SER A 57 45.54 -104.91 -134.93
CA SER A 57 45.97 -104.44 -136.25
C SER A 57 45.24 -103.25 -136.87
N ILE A 58 46.07 -102.31 -137.35
CA ILE A 58 45.78 -101.07 -138.12
C ILE A 58 45.66 -99.77 -137.26
N THR A 59 46.71 -99.39 -136.52
CA THR A 59 46.83 -98.00 -135.99
C THR A 59 48.25 -97.42 -135.98
N GLU A 60 49.24 -98.07 -136.60
CA GLU A 60 50.62 -97.57 -136.71
C GLU A 60 50.80 -96.55 -137.84
N HIS A 61 49.81 -95.68 -138.06
CA HIS A 61 49.92 -94.60 -139.06
C HIS A 61 50.17 -93.24 -138.37
N PRO A 62 51.31 -92.58 -138.60
CA PRO A 62 51.77 -91.39 -137.86
C PRO A 62 50.75 -90.24 -137.74
N ALA A 63 49.89 -90.04 -138.74
CA ALA A 63 48.87 -88.99 -138.73
C ALA A 63 47.76 -89.18 -137.67
N TYR A 64 47.47 -90.42 -137.26
CA TYR A 64 46.44 -90.72 -136.25
C TYR A 64 46.94 -90.45 -134.83
N VAL A 65 48.24 -90.67 -134.58
CA VAL A 65 48.87 -90.42 -133.28
C VAL A 65 48.91 -88.93 -132.94
N THR A 66 49.24 -88.07 -133.92
CA THR A 66 49.28 -86.61 -133.72
C THR A 66 47.90 -86.01 -133.46
N ALA A 67 46.87 -86.45 -134.20
CA ALA A 67 45.49 -85.98 -133.99
C ALA A 67 44.94 -86.40 -132.61
N MET A 68 45.25 -87.62 -132.14
CA MET A 68 44.89 -88.05 -130.79
C MET A 68 45.57 -87.22 -129.69
N GLN A 69 46.84 -86.83 -129.89
CA GLN A 69 47.57 -85.99 -128.94
C GLN A 69 47.00 -84.56 -128.90
N GLU A 70 46.64 -83.97 -130.03
CA GLU A 70 46.01 -82.64 -130.07
C GLU A 70 44.61 -82.64 -129.43
N ILE A 71 43.81 -83.69 -129.65
CA ILE A 71 42.51 -83.86 -128.99
C ILE A 71 42.67 -83.99 -127.47
N LEU A 72 43.71 -84.68 -126.99
CA LEU A 72 43.99 -84.77 -125.55
C LEU A 72 44.38 -83.40 -124.95
N VAL A 73 45.23 -82.63 -125.63
CA VAL A 73 45.62 -81.29 -125.18
C VAL A 73 44.43 -80.33 -125.17
N LEU A 74 43.57 -80.37 -126.19
CA LEU A 74 42.35 -79.55 -126.22
C LEU A 74 41.36 -79.98 -125.14
N LYS A 75 41.25 -81.28 -124.86
CA LYS A 75 40.41 -81.79 -123.77
C LYS A 75 40.90 -81.36 -122.39
N GLU A 76 42.22 -81.37 -122.17
CA GLU A 76 42.83 -80.81 -120.96
C GLU A 76 42.60 -79.30 -120.86
N ARG A 77 42.67 -78.56 -121.98
CA ARG A 77 42.42 -77.12 -122.00
C ARG A 77 40.96 -76.76 -121.71
N VAL A 78 40.02 -77.55 -122.22
CA VAL A 78 38.58 -77.41 -121.91
C VAL A 78 38.33 -77.72 -120.43
N GLN A 79 38.94 -78.78 -119.88
CA GLN A 79 38.85 -79.07 -118.45
C GLN A 79 39.41 -77.93 -117.58
N GLN A 80 40.54 -77.33 -117.98
CA GLN A 80 41.09 -76.16 -117.28
C GLN A 80 40.15 -74.94 -117.33
N LEU A 81 39.47 -74.72 -118.46
CA LEU A 81 38.49 -73.63 -118.58
C LEU A 81 37.23 -73.88 -117.76
N ASP A 82 36.72 -75.12 -117.74
CA ASP A 82 35.61 -75.52 -116.87
C ASP A 82 35.98 -75.36 -115.39
N GLU A 83 37.23 -75.66 -114.99
CA GLU A 83 37.73 -75.41 -113.64
C GLU A 83 37.84 -73.92 -113.32
N VAL A 84 38.30 -73.10 -114.26
CA VAL A 84 38.33 -71.63 -114.12
C VAL A 84 36.91 -71.05 -114.00
N GLU A 85 35.95 -71.58 -114.75
CA GLU A 85 34.56 -71.13 -114.69
C GLU A 85 33.87 -71.57 -113.39
N ARG A 86 34.14 -72.80 -112.93
CA ARG A 86 33.69 -73.27 -111.61
C ARG A 86 34.28 -72.44 -110.47
N THR A 87 35.57 -72.11 -110.53
CA THR A 87 36.22 -71.28 -109.50
C THR A 87 35.74 -69.84 -109.55
N LYS A 88 35.52 -69.26 -110.74
CA LYS A 88 34.88 -67.95 -110.89
C LYS A 88 33.48 -67.92 -110.30
N ASN A 89 32.64 -68.91 -110.62
CA ASN A 89 31.28 -69.00 -110.09
C ASN A 89 31.29 -69.19 -108.56
N PHE A 90 32.21 -70.00 -108.05
CA PHE A 90 32.41 -70.15 -106.61
C PHE A 90 32.83 -68.85 -105.92
N LEU A 91 33.79 -68.10 -106.50
CA LEU A 91 34.23 -66.81 -105.99
C LEU A 91 33.14 -65.74 -106.10
N GLN A 92 32.31 -65.77 -107.14
CA GLN A 92 31.17 -64.87 -107.29
C GLN A 92 30.13 -65.13 -106.20
N VAL A 93 29.78 -66.40 -105.95
CA VAL A 93 28.90 -66.77 -104.84
C VAL A 93 29.49 -66.36 -103.49
N GLN A 94 30.81 -66.52 -103.29
CA GLN A 94 31.48 -66.02 -102.09
C GLN A 94 31.43 -64.50 -101.97
N LEU A 95 31.66 -63.76 -103.05
CA LEU A 95 31.56 -62.28 -103.07
C LEU A 95 30.14 -61.81 -102.78
N ASP A 96 29.13 -62.43 -103.39
CA ASP A 96 27.72 -62.10 -103.15
C ASP A 96 27.32 -62.44 -101.70
N THR A 97 27.80 -63.57 -101.17
CA THR A 97 27.59 -63.95 -99.76
C THR A 97 28.24 -62.96 -98.81
N LEU A 98 29.49 -62.56 -99.08
CA LEU A 98 30.19 -61.55 -98.28
C LEU A 98 29.53 -60.17 -98.40
N SER A 99 29.11 -59.77 -99.60
CA SER A 99 28.40 -58.50 -99.83
C SER A 99 27.09 -58.45 -99.06
N ASN A 100 26.27 -59.51 -99.15
CA ASN A 100 25.03 -59.64 -98.38
C ASN A 100 25.31 -59.64 -96.87
N THR A 101 26.40 -60.27 -96.42
CA THR A 101 26.80 -60.26 -95.00
C THR A 101 27.19 -58.85 -94.54
N VAL A 102 27.93 -58.10 -95.37
CA VAL A 102 28.32 -56.72 -95.08
C VAL A 102 27.10 -55.79 -95.05
N GLU A 103 26.16 -55.93 -95.99
CA GLU A 103 24.91 -55.15 -95.98
C GLU A 103 24.05 -55.48 -94.75
N GLN A 104 23.91 -56.75 -94.39
CA GLN A 104 23.19 -57.17 -93.17
C GLN A 104 23.86 -56.62 -91.90
N GLN A 105 25.19 -56.66 -91.81
CA GLN A 105 25.93 -56.09 -90.68
C GLN A 105 25.82 -54.57 -90.62
N ALA A 106 25.82 -53.87 -91.76
CA ALA A 106 25.63 -52.43 -91.82
C ALA A 106 24.22 -52.01 -91.37
N ALA A 107 23.18 -52.74 -91.80
CA ALA A 107 21.81 -52.53 -91.34
C ALA A 107 21.66 -52.78 -89.83
N ALA A 108 22.20 -53.90 -89.33
CA ALA A 108 22.18 -54.22 -87.90
C ALA A 108 22.91 -53.18 -87.04
N LEU A 109 24.04 -52.63 -87.53
CA LEU A 109 24.75 -51.53 -86.85
C LEU A 109 23.95 -50.25 -86.81
N GLU A 110 23.20 -49.92 -87.87
CA GLU A 110 22.38 -48.72 -87.91
C GLU A 110 21.16 -48.85 -86.98
N ASP A 111 20.52 -50.01 -86.95
CA ASP A 111 19.44 -50.32 -85.99
C ASP A 111 19.96 -50.25 -84.55
N GLN A 112 21.15 -50.80 -84.27
CA GLN A 112 21.77 -50.73 -82.96
C GLN A 112 22.12 -49.30 -82.54
N LYS A 113 22.60 -48.46 -83.47
CA LYS A 113 22.84 -47.03 -83.19
C LYS A 113 21.55 -46.27 -82.92
N SER A 114 20.50 -46.53 -83.70
CA SER A 114 19.17 -45.95 -83.51
C SER A 114 18.61 -46.30 -82.13
N GLU A 115 18.71 -47.57 -81.74
CA GLU A 115 18.27 -48.04 -80.42
C GLU A 115 19.12 -47.45 -79.28
N ALA A 116 20.44 -47.38 -79.44
CA ALA A 116 21.32 -46.74 -78.46
C ALA A 116 20.98 -45.24 -78.26
N ARG A 117 20.65 -44.52 -79.33
CA ARG A 117 20.21 -43.11 -79.24
C ARG A 117 18.89 -42.96 -78.48
N LYS A 118 17.90 -43.83 -78.74
CA LYS A 118 16.63 -43.82 -77.99
C LYS A 118 16.85 -44.11 -76.50
N GLN A 119 17.73 -45.06 -76.18
CA GLN A 119 18.09 -45.36 -74.80
C GLN A 119 18.82 -44.20 -74.12
N GLU A 120 19.72 -43.51 -74.83
CA GLU A 120 20.38 -42.31 -74.34
C GLU A 120 19.39 -41.17 -74.07
N GLU A 121 18.48 -40.88 -75.00
CA GLU A 121 17.42 -39.88 -74.82
C GLU A 121 16.50 -40.23 -73.63
N ALA A 122 16.11 -41.50 -73.49
CA ALA A 122 15.33 -41.98 -72.36
C ALA A 122 16.09 -41.85 -71.03
N ALA A 123 17.39 -42.15 -71.00
CA ALA A 123 18.23 -41.99 -69.83
C ALA A 123 18.39 -40.51 -69.44
N ILE A 124 18.60 -39.62 -70.42
CA ILE A 124 18.66 -38.17 -70.18
C ILE A 124 17.33 -37.67 -69.61
N ALA A 125 16.19 -38.08 -70.17
CA ALA A 125 14.87 -37.71 -69.68
C ALA A 125 14.64 -38.23 -68.24
N ALA A 126 15.03 -39.47 -67.94
CA ALA A 126 14.93 -40.05 -66.61
C ALA A 126 15.81 -39.31 -65.59
N ILE A 127 17.04 -38.94 -65.95
CA ILE A 127 17.94 -38.13 -65.12
C ILE A 127 17.33 -36.74 -64.87
N ALA A 128 16.77 -36.10 -65.89
CA ALA A 128 16.13 -34.79 -65.75
C ALA A 128 14.91 -34.85 -64.81
N ALA A 129 14.04 -35.85 -64.98
CA ALA A 129 12.89 -36.06 -64.10
C ALA A 129 13.31 -36.34 -62.65
N SER A 130 14.33 -37.19 -62.45
CA SER A 130 14.89 -37.48 -61.13
C SER A 130 15.49 -36.23 -60.46
N LYS A 131 16.23 -35.40 -61.21
CA LYS A 131 16.75 -34.12 -60.70
C LYS A 131 15.62 -33.17 -60.28
N MET A 132 14.59 -33.02 -61.11
CA MET A 132 13.43 -32.17 -60.78
C MET A 132 12.71 -32.66 -59.52
N GLN A 133 12.54 -33.98 -59.38
CA GLN A 133 11.94 -34.58 -58.18
C GLN A 133 12.82 -34.38 -56.94
N LEU A 134 14.15 -34.54 -57.05
CA LEU A 134 15.08 -34.26 -55.96
C LEU A 134 15.03 -32.80 -55.52
N GLU A 135 14.99 -31.85 -56.47
CA GLU A 135 14.84 -30.43 -56.16
C GLU A 135 13.51 -30.12 -55.46
N LYS A 136 12.41 -30.73 -55.91
CA LYS A 136 11.10 -30.60 -55.26
C LYS A 136 11.14 -31.12 -53.82
N MET A 137 11.65 -32.34 -53.61
CA MET A 137 11.77 -32.94 -52.28
C MET A 137 12.70 -32.12 -51.37
N ARG A 138 13.77 -31.54 -51.93
CA ARG A 138 14.67 -30.65 -51.19
C ARG A 138 13.97 -29.38 -50.74
N LYS A 139 13.19 -28.73 -51.61
CA LYS A 139 12.38 -27.55 -51.26
C LYS A 139 11.36 -27.87 -50.16
N GLU A 140 10.61 -28.96 -50.30
CA GLU A 140 9.63 -29.39 -49.29
C GLU A 140 10.30 -29.70 -47.94
N ASN A 141 11.50 -30.29 -47.94
CA ASN A 141 12.26 -30.56 -46.72
C ASN A 141 12.76 -29.26 -46.06
N GLU A 142 13.24 -28.30 -46.85
CA GLU A 142 13.62 -26.97 -46.36
C GLU A 142 12.43 -26.19 -45.79
N GLU A 143 11.25 -26.27 -46.41
CA GLU A 143 10.00 -25.68 -45.90
C GLU A 143 9.60 -26.31 -44.57
N LYS A 144 9.53 -27.65 -44.49
CA LYS A 144 9.23 -28.36 -43.23
C LYS A 144 10.23 -28.03 -42.12
N LYS A 145 11.52 -27.88 -42.46
CA LYS A 145 12.54 -27.47 -41.50
C LYS A 145 12.29 -26.05 -40.98
N ARG A 146 11.95 -25.10 -41.86
CA ARG A 146 11.58 -23.73 -41.45
C ARG A 146 10.32 -23.72 -40.58
N GLU A 147 9.30 -24.52 -40.89
CA GLU A 147 8.08 -24.63 -40.09
C GLU A 147 8.34 -25.23 -38.70
N LEU A 148 9.22 -26.23 -38.61
CA LEU A 148 9.65 -26.80 -37.34
C LEU A 148 10.38 -25.76 -36.48
N GLU A 149 11.37 -25.08 -37.05
CA GLU A 149 12.11 -24.01 -36.38
C GLU A 149 11.16 -22.89 -35.91
N ALA A 150 10.22 -22.45 -36.75
CA ALA A 150 9.22 -21.45 -36.39
C ALA A 150 8.30 -21.92 -35.26
N THR A 151 7.93 -23.20 -35.23
CA THR A 151 7.09 -23.77 -34.17
C THR A 151 7.83 -23.84 -32.84
N VAL A 152 9.10 -24.23 -32.85
CA VAL A 152 9.95 -24.22 -31.64
C VAL A 152 10.09 -22.81 -31.08
N VAL A 153 10.31 -21.81 -31.93
CA VAL A 153 10.35 -20.40 -31.51
C VAL A 153 9.03 -19.96 -30.91
N ARG A 154 7.89 -20.25 -31.56
CA ARG A 154 6.55 -19.94 -31.00
C ARG A 154 6.33 -20.59 -29.64
N TYR A 155 6.71 -21.85 -29.49
CA TYR A 155 6.58 -22.57 -28.23
C TYR A 155 7.44 -21.91 -27.13
N ALA A 156 8.71 -21.62 -27.41
CA ALA A 156 9.61 -20.96 -26.45
C ALA A 156 9.10 -19.58 -26.02
N VAL A 157 8.57 -18.77 -26.95
CA VAL A 157 7.95 -17.48 -26.64
C VAL A 157 6.71 -17.66 -25.77
N SER A 158 5.86 -18.66 -26.08
CA SER A 158 4.66 -18.95 -25.29
C SER A 158 5.01 -19.41 -23.86
N GLU A 159 6.02 -20.27 -23.71
CA GLU A 159 6.48 -20.76 -22.41
C GLU A 159 7.10 -19.64 -21.58
N GLN A 160 7.90 -18.76 -22.20
CA GLN A 160 8.42 -17.57 -21.55
C GLN A 160 7.28 -16.64 -21.07
N ALA A 161 6.22 -16.46 -21.86
CA ALA A 161 5.06 -15.67 -21.47
C ALA A 161 4.33 -16.29 -20.27
N VAL A 162 4.15 -17.63 -20.25
CA VAL A 162 3.55 -18.35 -19.11
C VAL A 162 4.40 -18.20 -17.84
N ILE A 163 5.71 -18.29 -17.94
CA ILE A 163 6.62 -18.10 -16.79
C ILE A 163 6.49 -16.68 -16.24
N LYS A 164 6.49 -15.66 -17.11
CA LYS A 164 6.30 -14.26 -16.69
C LYS A 164 4.95 -14.06 -16.00
N ALA A 165 3.86 -14.57 -16.59
CA ALA A 165 2.52 -14.47 -16.01
C ALA A 165 2.44 -15.15 -14.63
N LYS A 166 3.07 -16.32 -14.45
CA LYS A 166 3.13 -17.00 -13.14
C LYS A 166 3.93 -16.21 -12.10
N ALA A 167 5.05 -15.59 -12.51
CA ALA A 167 5.85 -14.76 -11.63
C ALA A 167 5.08 -13.51 -11.17
N GLU A 168 4.40 -12.83 -12.09
CA GLU A 168 3.54 -11.68 -11.80
C GLU A 168 2.37 -12.08 -10.89
N ALA A 169 1.68 -13.19 -11.18
CA ALA A 169 0.61 -13.70 -10.33
C ALA A 169 1.08 -13.99 -8.89
N SER A 170 2.25 -14.62 -8.73
CA SER A 170 2.84 -14.86 -7.39
C SER A 170 3.18 -13.54 -6.66
N GLN A 171 3.68 -12.53 -7.39
CA GLN A 171 3.94 -11.22 -6.81
C GLN A 171 2.65 -10.52 -6.37
N HIS A 172 1.59 -10.59 -7.17
CA HIS A 172 0.28 -10.01 -6.83
C HIS A 172 -0.36 -10.73 -5.63
N GLU A 173 -0.25 -12.05 -5.54
CA GLU A 173 -0.72 -12.81 -4.38
C GLU A 173 -0.01 -12.35 -3.10
N LYS A 174 1.32 -12.16 -3.13
CA LYS A 174 2.07 -11.63 -1.98
C LYS A 174 1.58 -10.25 -1.56
N LYS A 175 1.43 -9.32 -2.52
CA LYS A 175 0.90 -7.97 -2.25
C LYS A 175 -0.52 -8.01 -1.68
N MET A 176 -1.38 -8.90 -2.18
CA MET A 176 -2.74 -9.07 -1.65
C MET A 176 -2.72 -9.57 -0.20
N GLN A 177 -1.85 -10.52 0.13
CA GLN A 177 -1.71 -11.03 1.50
C GLN A 177 -1.17 -9.96 2.47
N GLU A 178 -0.23 -9.12 2.01
CA GLU A 178 0.25 -7.96 2.77
C GLU A 178 -0.87 -6.94 3.02
N ALA A 179 -1.60 -6.56 1.97
CA ALA A 179 -2.75 -5.66 2.09
C ALA A 179 -3.83 -6.19 3.04
N LYS A 180 -4.11 -7.51 3.02
CA LYS A 180 -5.05 -8.14 3.97
C LYS A 180 -4.58 -8.00 5.42
N LYS A 181 -3.29 -8.21 5.70
CA LYS A 181 -2.72 -8.02 7.05
C LYS A 181 -2.83 -6.56 7.51
N GLU A 182 -2.61 -5.61 6.61
CA GLU A 182 -2.76 -4.18 6.91
C GLU A 182 -4.22 -3.82 7.22
N VAL A 183 -5.18 -4.33 6.45
CA VAL A 183 -6.62 -4.13 6.73
C VAL A 183 -6.99 -4.66 8.11
N GLU A 184 -6.55 -5.87 8.48
CA GLU A 184 -6.79 -6.43 9.81
C GLU A 184 -6.15 -5.58 10.93
N ALA A 185 -4.94 -5.07 10.70
CA ALA A 185 -4.25 -4.19 11.65
C ALA A 185 -5.01 -2.86 11.84
N ILE A 186 -5.46 -2.25 10.75
CA ILE A 186 -6.28 -1.02 10.77
C ILE A 186 -7.60 -1.29 11.49
N GLN A 187 -8.26 -2.42 11.23
CA GLN A 187 -9.53 -2.75 11.87
C GLN A 187 -9.38 -2.95 13.39
N LYS A 188 -8.26 -3.54 13.85
CA LYS A 188 -7.93 -3.62 15.29
C LYS A 188 -7.74 -2.24 15.91
N ARG A 189 -6.99 -1.35 15.24
CA ARG A 189 -6.81 0.05 15.71
C ARG A 189 -8.14 0.80 15.77
N MET A 190 -9.01 0.64 14.76
CA MET A 190 -10.32 1.28 14.72
C MET A 190 -11.20 0.83 15.90
N LYS A 191 -11.19 -0.46 16.23
CA LYS A 191 -11.91 -0.99 17.42
C LYS A 191 -11.38 -0.40 18.73
N SER A 192 -10.05 -0.25 18.87
CA SER A 192 -9.45 0.40 20.04
C SER A 192 -9.89 1.85 20.18
N ILE A 193 -9.80 2.64 19.10
CA ILE A 193 -10.22 4.04 19.09
C ILE A 193 -11.71 4.18 19.43
N ALA A 194 -12.55 3.28 18.91
CA ALA A 194 -13.98 3.27 19.24
C ALA A 194 -14.24 3.00 20.74
N ALA A 195 -13.46 2.11 21.36
CA ALA A 195 -13.56 1.83 22.79
C ALA A 195 -13.09 3.03 23.64
N ASP A 196 -11.98 3.67 23.25
CA ASP A 196 -11.46 4.85 23.92
C ASP A 196 -12.44 6.03 23.82
N ARG A 197 -13.05 6.23 22.65
CA ARG A 197 -14.11 7.22 22.46
C ARG A 197 -15.30 6.95 23.38
N ALA A 198 -15.80 5.72 23.42
CA ALA A 198 -16.92 5.36 24.29
C ALA A 198 -16.60 5.53 25.78
N LYS A 199 -15.34 5.36 26.19
CA LYS A 199 -14.89 5.66 27.55
C LYS A 199 -14.89 7.17 27.81
N SER A 200 -14.31 7.95 26.90
CA SER A 200 -14.28 9.41 26.98
C SER A 200 -15.67 10.03 27.05
N ASP A 201 -16.63 9.52 26.28
CA ASP A 201 -18.01 9.98 26.30
C ASP A 201 -18.65 9.75 27.68
N LYS A 202 -18.42 8.58 28.30
CA LYS A 202 -18.90 8.29 29.66
C LYS A 202 -18.27 9.21 30.72
N ASP A 203 -16.97 9.46 30.62
CA ASP A 203 -16.28 10.35 31.55
C ASP A 203 -16.80 11.80 31.41
N PHE A 204 -17.08 12.24 30.18
CA PHE A 204 -17.67 13.54 29.90
C PHE A 204 -19.09 13.67 30.48
N ASP A 205 -19.94 12.65 30.29
CA ASP A 205 -21.29 12.64 30.87
C ASP A 205 -21.25 12.67 32.41
N ALA A 206 -20.32 11.93 33.02
CA ALA A 206 -20.11 11.97 34.47
C ALA A 206 -19.72 13.37 34.96
N LYS A 207 -18.79 14.05 34.25
CA LYS A 207 -18.40 15.43 34.58
C LYS A 207 -19.53 16.43 34.36
N CYS A 208 -20.34 16.27 33.32
CA CYS A 208 -21.53 17.11 33.13
C CYS A 208 -22.51 16.98 34.30
N ASN A 209 -22.76 15.76 34.77
CA ASN A 209 -23.62 15.50 35.93
C ASN A 209 -23.05 16.12 37.22
N GLU A 210 -21.74 16.03 37.44
CA GLU A 210 -21.05 16.66 38.57
C GLU A 210 -21.19 18.19 38.56
N VAL A 211 -20.96 18.82 37.40
CA VAL A 211 -21.13 20.28 37.22
C VAL A 211 -22.57 20.70 37.48
N MET A 212 -23.56 19.91 37.02
CA MET A 212 -24.97 20.17 37.32
C MET A 212 -25.28 20.03 38.82
N ALA A 213 -24.68 19.07 39.52
CA ALA A 213 -24.85 18.90 40.95
C ALA A 213 -24.29 20.10 41.73
N ILE A 214 -23.03 20.49 41.44
CA ILE A 214 -22.37 21.65 42.04
C ILE A 214 -23.15 22.93 41.76
N SER A 215 -23.68 23.10 40.54
CA SER A 215 -24.48 24.29 40.19
C SER A 215 -25.77 24.39 41.03
N ARG A 216 -26.44 23.26 41.30
CA ARG A 216 -27.62 23.23 42.18
C ARG A 216 -27.25 23.53 43.63
N GLU A 217 -26.14 23.00 44.12
CA GLU A 217 -25.64 23.28 45.47
C GLU A 217 -25.26 24.75 45.65
N LYS A 218 -24.57 25.33 44.66
CA LYS A 218 -24.26 26.76 44.61
C LYS A 218 -25.52 27.62 44.75
N GLU A 219 -26.60 27.28 44.05
CA GLU A 219 -27.85 28.04 44.14
C GLU A 219 -28.50 27.92 45.52
N LYS A 220 -28.52 26.71 46.10
CA LYS A 220 -29.00 26.51 47.48
C LYS A 220 -28.23 27.35 48.49
N LEU A 221 -26.89 27.34 48.42
CA LEU A 221 -26.05 28.13 49.31
C LEU A 221 -26.27 29.64 49.12
N ARG A 222 -26.53 30.09 47.88
CA ARG A 222 -26.88 31.49 47.61
C ARG A 222 -28.19 31.87 48.29
N ASP A 223 -29.22 31.03 48.19
CA ASP A 223 -30.51 31.26 48.83
C ASP A 223 -30.41 31.25 50.37
N GLU A 224 -29.61 30.34 50.93
CA GLU A 224 -29.33 30.31 52.37
C GLU A 224 -28.60 31.56 52.85
N LEU A 225 -27.58 32.02 52.11
CA LEU A 225 -26.87 33.27 52.40
C LEU A 225 -27.83 34.45 52.37
N HIS A 226 -28.67 34.54 51.33
CA HIS A 226 -29.66 35.60 51.19
C HIS A 226 -30.64 35.62 52.36
N ASN A 227 -31.12 34.44 52.80
CA ASN A 227 -31.99 34.33 53.96
C ASN A 227 -31.29 34.75 55.26
N LYS A 228 -30.01 34.40 55.44
CA LYS A 228 -29.20 34.86 56.59
C LYS A 228 -29.02 36.37 56.57
N ASP A 229 -28.75 36.98 55.41
CA ASP A 229 -28.63 38.44 55.26
C ASP A 229 -29.92 39.16 55.64
N ILE A 230 -31.08 38.62 55.25
CA ILE A 230 -32.38 39.17 55.69
C ILE A 230 -32.49 39.12 57.21
N LYS A 231 -32.19 37.97 57.83
CA LYS A 231 -32.25 37.81 59.30
C LYS A 231 -31.29 38.76 60.03
N ILE A 232 -30.08 38.94 59.50
CA ILE A 232 -29.09 39.88 60.06
C ILE A 232 -29.63 41.31 59.98
N LYS A 233 -30.17 41.74 58.84
CA LYS A 233 -30.77 43.08 58.70
C LYS A 233 -31.94 43.28 59.66
N TRP A 234 -32.77 42.26 59.86
CA TRP A 234 -33.85 42.31 60.86
C TRP A 234 -33.31 42.47 62.28
N ALA A 235 -32.29 41.70 62.67
CA ALA A 235 -31.65 41.81 63.98
C ALA A 235 -30.97 43.16 64.18
N GLN A 236 -30.25 43.66 63.18
CA GLN A 236 -29.64 44.99 63.19
C GLN A 236 -30.68 46.08 63.40
N ASN A 237 -31.75 46.08 62.60
CA ASN A 237 -32.85 47.05 62.74
C ASN A 237 -33.49 46.97 64.13
N ARG A 238 -33.66 45.77 64.69
CA ARG A 238 -34.20 45.61 66.05
C ARG A 238 -33.27 46.20 67.11
N ILE A 239 -31.98 45.92 67.03
CA ILE A 239 -30.99 46.48 67.96
C ILE A 239 -30.98 48.01 67.87
N THR A 240 -31.02 48.58 66.66
CA THR A 240 -31.10 50.04 66.48
C THR A 240 -32.36 50.61 67.13
N GLN A 241 -33.52 49.98 66.95
CA GLN A 241 -34.77 50.39 67.62
C GLN A 241 -34.65 50.34 69.15
N GLU A 242 -34.06 49.27 69.71
CA GLU A 242 -33.85 49.16 71.16
C GLU A 242 -32.85 50.21 71.68
N MET A 243 -31.78 50.49 70.92
CA MET A 243 -30.82 51.55 71.25
C MET A 243 -31.45 52.93 71.25
N ASP A 244 -32.30 53.24 70.26
CA ASP A 244 -33.03 54.51 70.19
C ASP A 244 -34.03 54.64 71.34
N ALA A 245 -34.75 53.57 71.66
CA ALA A 245 -35.66 53.53 72.82
C ALA A 245 -34.90 53.75 74.13
N HIS A 246 -33.77 53.05 74.33
CA HIS A 246 -32.91 53.24 75.50
C HIS A 246 -32.42 54.68 75.60
N ARG A 247 -31.94 55.27 74.50
CA ARG A 247 -31.51 56.67 74.44
C ARG A 247 -32.63 57.62 74.87
N GLU A 248 -33.85 57.44 74.36
CA GLU A 248 -35.01 58.24 74.77
C GLU A 248 -35.33 58.08 76.26
N THR A 249 -35.27 56.85 76.80
CA THR A 249 -35.49 56.62 78.23
C THR A 249 -34.40 57.24 79.10
N GLN A 250 -33.14 57.20 78.66
CA GLN A 250 -32.02 57.82 79.35
C GLN A 250 -32.18 59.34 79.39
N GLU A 251 -32.52 59.97 78.25
CA GLU A 251 -32.79 61.42 78.19
C GLU A 251 -33.94 61.83 79.12
N LYS A 252 -34.98 60.99 79.28
CA LYS A 252 -36.06 61.23 80.26
C LYS A 252 -35.59 61.07 81.70
N LEU A 253 -34.79 60.05 81.99
CA LEU A 253 -34.23 59.83 83.32
C LEU A 253 -33.33 60.99 83.76
N ASP A 254 -32.47 61.48 82.86
CA ASP A 254 -31.59 62.62 83.13
C ASP A 254 -32.41 63.88 83.44
N LYS A 255 -33.49 64.13 82.70
CA LYS A 255 -34.44 65.24 82.98
C LYS A 255 -35.10 65.11 84.34
N VAL A 256 -35.63 63.93 84.69
CA VAL A 256 -36.25 63.69 86.01
C VAL A 256 -35.21 63.84 87.12
N SER A 257 -34.01 63.31 86.94
CA SER A 257 -32.92 63.43 87.91
C SER A 257 -32.53 64.89 88.14
N ALA A 258 -32.47 65.71 87.09
CA ALA A 258 -32.25 67.15 87.22
C ALA A 258 -33.36 67.87 88.00
N ILE A 259 -34.63 67.50 87.77
CA ILE A 259 -35.77 68.04 88.53
C ILE A 259 -35.69 67.63 90.00
N VAL A 260 -35.35 66.36 90.28
CA VAL A 260 -35.19 65.87 91.65
C VAL A 260 -34.05 66.60 92.35
N GLN A 261 -32.91 66.80 91.69
CA GLN A 261 -31.80 67.57 92.25
C GLN A 261 -32.21 69.00 92.55
N GLN A 262 -32.88 69.68 91.62
CA GLN A 262 -33.40 71.04 91.86
C GLN A 262 -34.37 71.07 93.05
N ALA A 263 -35.28 70.10 93.15
CA ALA A 263 -36.21 70.01 94.27
C ALA A 263 -35.50 69.72 95.62
N GLN A 264 -34.41 68.95 95.60
CA GLN A 264 -33.55 68.74 96.77
C GLN A 264 -32.86 70.03 97.18
N ASP A 265 -32.26 70.75 96.23
CA ASP A 265 -31.58 72.03 96.47
C ASP A 265 -32.57 73.08 97.03
N ASP A 266 -33.78 73.15 96.46
CA ASP A 266 -34.86 74.03 96.94
C ASP A 266 -35.32 73.64 98.35
N ALA A 267 -35.42 72.34 98.65
CA ALA A 267 -35.76 71.83 99.99
C ALA A 267 -34.66 72.11 101.02
N GLU A 268 -33.39 71.98 100.64
CA GLU A 268 -32.24 72.33 101.47
C GLU A 268 -32.19 73.84 101.74
N LEU A 269 -32.47 74.67 100.72
CA LEU A 269 -32.58 76.11 100.86
C LEU A 269 -33.73 76.48 101.80
N ALA A 270 -34.93 75.91 101.61
CA ALA A 270 -36.06 76.13 102.48
C ALA A 270 -35.79 75.68 103.92
N LYS A 271 -35.09 74.56 104.12
CA LYS A 271 -34.63 74.09 105.44
C LYS A 271 -33.65 75.09 106.08
N LYS A 272 -32.69 75.60 105.31
CA LYS A 272 -31.72 76.60 105.77
C LYS A 272 -32.41 77.90 106.16
N ASP A 273 -33.36 78.37 105.37
CA ASP A 273 -34.16 79.58 105.65
C ASP A 273 -35.04 79.39 106.89
N ALA A 274 -35.66 78.22 107.05
CA ALA A 274 -36.42 77.88 108.25
C ALA A 274 -35.53 77.84 109.50
N LEU A 275 -34.35 77.23 109.43
CA LEU A 275 -33.38 77.22 110.53
C LEU A 275 -32.86 78.63 110.85
N ALA A 276 -32.60 79.46 109.84
CA ALA A 276 -32.20 80.85 110.01
C ALA A 276 -33.31 81.68 110.67
N SER A 277 -34.57 81.49 110.26
CA SER A 277 -35.74 82.11 110.88
C SER A 277 -35.92 81.68 112.35
N ILE A 278 -35.77 80.38 112.65
CA ILE A 278 -35.77 79.86 114.02
C ILE A 278 -34.62 80.48 114.84
N ALA A 279 -33.43 80.60 114.26
CA ALA A 279 -32.28 81.23 114.93
C ALA A 279 -32.52 82.72 115.21
N ALA A 280 -33.06 83.47 114.24
CA ALA A 280 -33.42 84.89 114.41
C ALA A 280 -34.51 85.06 115.47
N PHE A 281 -35.52 84.19 115.48
CA PHE A 281 -36.56 84.17 116.52
C PHE A 281 -35.97 83.88 117.89
N LYS A 282 -35.07 82.90 118.01
CA LYS A 282 -34.34 82.59 119.24
C LYS A 282 -33.46 83.76 119.69
N GLN A 283 -32.79 84.45 118.78
CA GLN A 283 -31.99 85.64 119.10
C GLN A 283 -32.87 86.78 119.60
N ALA A 284 -33.98 87.09 118.93
CA ALA A 284 -34.93 88.09 119.40
C ALA A 284 -35.54 87.72 120.77
N HIS A 285 -35.79 86.43 121.00
CA HIS A 285 -36.21 85.93 122.30
C HIS A 285 -35.08 86.02 123.34
N ALA A 286 -33.83 85.75 122.98
CA ALA A 286 -32.67 85.90 123.85
C ALA A 286 -32.40 87.37 124.21
N ASP A 287 -32.55 88.31 123.28
CA ASP A 287 -32.45 89.75 123.54
C ASP A 287 -33.57 90.21 124.49
N LYS A 288 -34.79 89.69 124.30
CA LYS A 288 -35.92 89.89 125.23
C LYS A 288 -35.68 89.23 126.59
N MET A 289 -35.05 88.05 126.60
CA MET A 289 -34.67 87.33 127.80
C MET A 289 -33.53 88.06 128.53
N GLN A 290 -32.57 88.67 127.83
CA GLN A 290 -31.51 89.51 128.41
C GLN A 290 -32.09 90.79 129.05
N THR A 291 -33.15 91.34 128.44
CA THR A 291 -33.92 92.45 129.00
C THR A 291 -34.67 92.02 130.28
N LEU A 292 -35.16 90.79 130.33
CA LEU A 292 -35.78 90.17 131.53
C LEU A 292 -34.72 89.67 132.54
N GLU A 293 -33.53 89.28 132.12
CA GLU A 293 -32.40 88.87 132.97
C GLU A 293 -31.80 90.08 133.69
N LEU A 294 -31.80 91.27 133.09
CA LEU A 294 -31.55 92.53 133.80
C LEU A 294 -32.57 92.80 134.91
N GLN A 295 -33.81 92.29 134.79
CA GLN A 295 -34.86 92.37 135.83
C GLN A 295 -34.81 91.21 136.85
N VAL A 296 -34.16 90.09 136.50
CA VAL A 296 -34.02 88.90 137.36
C VAL A 296 -32.66 88.87 138.09
N HIS A 297 -31.66 89.63 137.64
CA HIS A 297 -30.37 89.80 138.35
C HIS A 297 -30.51 90.56 139.68
N GLU A 298 -31.58 91.34 139.88
CA GLU A 298 -31.98 91.94 141.17
C GLU A 298 -32.59 90.90 142.14
N LEU A 299 -33.09 89.77 141.62
CA LEU A 299 -33.79 88.72 142.39
C LEU A 299 -33.00 87.38 142.46
N LYS A 300 -31.79 87.32 141.89
CA LYS A 300 -30.90 86.13 141.91
C LYS A 300 -29.58 86.39 142.66
N ALA A 301 -29.61 87.18 143.73
CA ALA A 301 -28.59 87.18 144.78
C ALA A 301 -28.92 86.21 145.94
N GLN A 302 -29.95 85.36 145.81
CA GLN A 302 -30.45 84.49 146.89
C GLN A 302 -30.46 82.98 146.60
N LEU A 303 -29.81 82.46 145.55
CA LEU A 303 -29.71 81.00 145.43
C LEU A 303 -28.57 80.53 144.51
N ILE A 304 -27.34 80.65 145.00
CA ILE A 304 -26.15 79.92 144.53
C ILE A 304 -25.83 78.87 145.60
N VAL A 305 -25.30 77.72 145.14
CA VAL A 305 -24.64 76.62 145.87
C VAL A 305 -25.48 75.33 145.97
N ALA A 306 -25.36 74.48 144.93
CA ALA A 306 -24.92 73.06 145.01
C ALA A 306 -25.08 72.42 143.62
N CYS A 307 -24.04 72.45 142.76
CA CYS A 307 -23.09 71.35 142.50
C CYS A 307 -23.66 70.27 141.54
N SER A 308 -23.15 70.14 140.29
CA SER A 308 -21.96 69.33 139.91
C SER A 308 -22.11 67.85 140.28
N ASN A 309 -21.88 66.82 139.46
CA ASN A 309 -21.52 66.57 138.07
C ASN A 309 -21.62 65.02 137.88
N GLU A 310 -21.07 64.49 136.79
CA GLU A 310 -20.65 63.09 136.51
C GLU A 310 -21.66 62.26 135.71
N ASP A 311 -21.45 62.02 134.40
CA ASP A 311 -20.26 61.48 133.70
C ASP A 311 -19.81 60.09 134.19
N THR A 312 -20.74 59.13 134.18
CA THR A 312 -20.45 57.68 134.24
C THR A 312 -21.44 56.87 133.38
N ARG A 313 -21.71 57.33 132.14
CA ARG A 313 -22.50 56.55 131.15
C ARG A 313 -21.94 56.57 129.72
N LYS A 314 -20.90 57.37 129.46
CA LYS A 314 -20.31 57.56 128.12
C LYS A 314 -19.19 56.56 127.77
N LEU A 315 -18.67 55.80 128.74
CA LEU A 315 -17.55 54.87 128.50
C LEU A 315 -18.03 53.51 127.96
N GLU A 316 -19.12 52.95 128.49
CA GLU A 316 -19.63 51.62 128.10
C GLU A 316 -20.25 51.59 126.69
N GLN A 317 -20.78 52.71 126.19
CA GLN A 317 -21.34 52.81 124.84
C GLN A 317 -20.25 52.95 123.75
N LYS A 318 -19.03 53.34 124.13
CA LYS A 318 -17.91 53.51 123.20
C LYS A 318 -17.27 52.16 122.84
N GLU A 319 -17.13 51.27 123.81
CA GLU A 319 -16.55 49.93 123.59
C GLU A 319 -17.49 49.01 122.79
N ALA A 320 -18.81 49.07 123.00
CA ALA A 320 -19.79 48.33 122.20
C ALA A 320 -19.83 48.77 120.73
N ASN A 321 -19.70 50.07 120.48
CA ASN A 321 -19.67 50.61 119.11
C ASN A 321 -18.37 50.27 118.37
N GLU A 322 -17.22 50.26 119.06
CA GLU A 322 -15.94 49.89 118.47
C GLU A 322 -15.85 48.39 118.10
N ALA A 323 -16.51 47.51 118.86
CA ALA A 323 -16.63 46.09 118.52
C ALA A 323 -17.55 45.86 117.31
N ALA A 324 -18.70 46.55 117.24
CA ALA A 324 -19.62 46.46 116.10
C ALA A 324 -19.00 46.97 114.79
N VAL A 325 -18.20 48.04 114.86
CA VAL A 325 -17.47 48.57 113.68
C VAL A 325 -16.39 47.59 113.20
N ARG A 326 -15.71 46.86 114.11
CA ARG A 326 -14.73 45.83 113.72
C ARG A 326 -15.38 44.64 113.03
N ILE A 327 -16.50 44.16 113.55
CA ILE A 327 -17.25 43.04 112.94
C ILE A 327 -17.70 43.42 111.53
N LYS A 328 -18.28 44.62 111.36
CA LYS A 328 -18.71 45.11 110.04
C LYS A 328 -17.56 45.22 109.04
N LYS A 329 -16.38 45.69 109.46
CA LYS A 329 -15.19 45.73 108.59
C LYS A 329 -14.75 44.34 108.13
N LEU A 330 -14.77 43.36 109.02
CA LEU A 330 -14.42 41.98 108.67
C LEU A 330 -15.48 41.33 107.77
N GLU A 331 -16.75 41.66 107.93
CA GLU A 331 -17.84 41.24 107.03
C GLU A 331 -17.69 41.86 105.64
N ASP A 332 -17.40 43.17 105.57
CA ASP A 332 -17.15 43.87 104.30
C ASP A 332 -15.91 43.31 103.59
N GLU A 333 -14.83 43.03 104.32
CA GLU A 333 -13.62 42.39 103.79
C GLU A 333 -13.89 40.97 103.28
N ASN A 334 -14.65 40.16 104.02
CA ASN A 334 -15.04 38.82 103.59
C ASN A 334 -15.95 38.85 102.35
N GLY A 335 -16.85 39.84 102.27
CA GLY A 335 -17.67 40.10 101.09
C GLY A 335 -16.83 40.47 99.86
N MET A 336 -15.84 41.36 100.02
CA MET A 336 -14.91 41.72 98.94
C MET A 336 -14.07 40.53 98.48
N LEU A 337 -13.54 39.73 99.40
CA LEU A 337 -12.76 38.53 99.08
C LEU A 337 -13.61 37.47 98.38
N SER A 338 -14.85 37.25 98.83
CA SER A 338 -15.80 36.34 98.19
C SER A 338 -16.15 36.80 96.77
N GLY A 339 -16.40 38.10 96.57
CA GLY A 339 -16.59 38.68 95.24
C GLY A 339 -15.36 38.51 94.34
N ARG A 340 -14.16 38.68 94.91
CA ARG A 340 -12.90 38.47 94.17
C ARG A 340 -12.74 37.02 93.73
N VAL A 341 -13.06 36.05 94.59
CA VAL A 341 -13.03 34.62 94.25
C VAL A 341 -13.97 34.32 93.09
N LEU A 342 -15.22 34.81 93.12
CA LEU A 342 -16.17 34.63 92.02
C LEU A 342 -15.66 35.21 90.70
N THR A 343 -15.05 36.41 90.71
CA THR A 343 -14.45 36.98 89.50
C THR A 343 -13.30 36.13 88.94
N LEU A 344 -12.44 35.60 89.81
CA LEU A 344 -11.32 34.74 89.39
C LEU A 344 -11.80 33.38 88.86
N GLU A 345 -12.89 32.83 89.42
CA GLU A 345 -13.50 31.60 88.91
C GLU A 345 -14.13 31.81 87.53
N ALA A 346 -14.79 32.95 87.31
CA ALA A 346 -15.31 33.33 86.00
C ALA A 346 -14.19 33.52 84.96
N GLU A 347 -13.12 34.24 85.32
CA GLU A 347 -11.93 34.41 84.47
C GLU A 347 -11.26 33.07 84.14
N LYS A 348 -11.16 32.16 85.11
CA LYS A 348 -10.61 30.81 84.90
C LYS A 348 -11.46 29.99 83.93
N LEU A 349 -12.79 30.11 83.98
CA LEU A 349 -13.68 29.43 83.04
C LEU A 349 -13.53 29.99 81.63
N ASP A 350 -13.47 31.31 81.47
CA ASP A 350 -13.24 31.98 80.19
C ASP A 350 -11.88 31.60 79.56
N LEU A 351 -10.82 31.57 80.36
CA LEU A 351 -9.50 31.12 79.91
C LEU A 351 -9.51 29.66 79.45
N ARG A 352 -10.22 28.76 80.15
CA ARG A 352 -10.39 27.36 79.73
C ARG A 352 -11.11 27.26 78.40
N GLN A 353 -12.16 28.05 78.20
CA GLN A 353 -12.89 28.08 76.94
C GLN A 353 -11.99 28.57 75.79
N ARG A 354 -11.26 29.67 75.99
CA ARG A 354 -10.29 30.19 75.01
C ARG A 354 -9.20 29.18 74.65
N VAL A 355 -8.66 28.46 75.63
CA VAL A 355 -7.69 27.39 75.36
C VAL A 355 -8.33 26.27 74.53
N SER A 356 -9.56 25.86 74.83
CA SER A 356 -10.27 24.87 74.04
C SER A 356 -10.50 25.31 72.59
N ASP A 357 -10.80 26.58 72.36
CA ASP A 357 -11.03 27.11 71.01
C ASP A 357 -9.70 27.25 70.23
N LEU A 358 -8.61 27.64 70.91
CA LEU A 358 -7.27 27.65 70.31
C LEU A 358 -6.81 26.25 69.87
N VAL A 359 -7.10 25.22 70.67
CA VAL A 359 -6.78 23.82 70.29
C VAL A 359 -7.51 23.41 69.02
N LYS A 360 -8.82 23.73 68.90
CA LYS A 360 -9.59 23.44 67.68
C LYS A 360 -9.04 24.17 66.46
N CYS A 361 -8.68 25.45 66.60
CA CYS A 361 -8.06 26.21 65.52
C CYS A 361 -6.73 25.58 65.05
N GLU A 362 -5.90 25.08 65.98
CA GLU A 362 -4.63 24.43 65.62
C GLU A 362 -4.86 23.06 64.94
N GLU A 363 -5.89 22.31 65.36
CA GLU A 363 -6.31 21.08 64.68
C GLU A 363 -6.79 21.35 63.25
N GLU A 364 -7.63 22.37 63.04
CA GLU A 364 -8.08 22.80 61.71
C GLU A 364 -6.90 23.25 60.83
N LYS A 365 -5.97 24.02 61.39
CA LYS A 365 -4.75 24.44 60.68
C LYS A 365 -3.89 23.23 60.27
N CYS A 366 -3.70 22.25 61.15
CA CYS A 366 -2.97 21.02 60.82
C CYS A 366 -3.68 20.21 59.71
N GLN A 367 -5.01 20.19 59.68
CA GLN A 367 -5.77 19.56 58.60
C GLN A 367 -5.60 20.30 57.27
N LEU A 368 -5.66 21.64 57.28
CA LEU A 368 -5.44 22.46 56.09
C LEU A 368 -4.02 22.31 55.56
N GLU A 369 -2.99 22.26 56.42
CA GLU A 369 -1.61 22.01 56.01
C GLU A 369 -1.45 20.65 55.32
N LYS A 370 -2.09 19.59 55.83
CA LYS A 370 -2.09 18.27 55.19
C LYS A 370 -2.76 18.31 53.81
N GLN A 371 -3.90 18.99 53.69
CA GLN A 371 -4.59 19.16 52.41
C GLN A 371 -3.73 19.95 51.42
N PHE A 372 -3.07 21.01 51.88
CA PHE A 372 -2.17 21.82 51.05
C PHE A 372 -1.00 21.01 50.52
N ILE A 373 -0.36 20.18 51.37
CA ILE A 373 0.72 19.29 50.96
C ILE A 373 0.23 18.28 49.92
N SER A 374 -0.98 17.70 50.12
CA SER A 374 -1.58 16.77 49.15
C SER A 374 -1.84 17.43 47.80
N LEU A 375 -2.50 18.58 47.78
CA LEU A 375 -2.77 19.34 46.55
C LEU A 375 -1.47 19.76 45.86
N LYS A 376 -0.45 20.13 46.63
CA LYS A 376 0.85 20.51 46.07
C LYS A 376 1.54 19.32 45.38
N ALA A 377 1.49 18.13 45.98
CA ALA A 377 2.01 16.92 45.36
C ALA A 377 1.26 16.56 44.07
N GLU A 378 -0.07 16.66 44.06
CA GLU A 378 -0.90 16.45 42.87
C GLU A 378 -0.58 17.47 41.76
N PHE A 379 -0.40 18.75 42.13
CA PHE A 379 -0.02 19.80 41.20
C PHE A 379 1.35 19.54 40.56
N ASP A 380 2.35 19.16 41.36
CA ASP A 380 3.69 18.86 40.86
C ASP A 380 3.68 17.62 39.95
N GLN A 381 2.87 16.60 40.28
CA GLN A 381 2.67 15.43 39.42
C GLN A 381 1.99 15.81 38.08
N MET A 382 0.96 16.66 38.13
CA MET A 382 0.29 17.18 36.92
C MET A 382 1.27 17.98 36.05
N GLN A 383 2.15 18.77 36.66
CA GLN A 383 3.14 19.57 35.95
C GLN A 383 4.16 18.69 35.20
N VAL A 384 4.60 17.58 35.81
CA VAL A 384 5.45 16.58 35.13
C VAL A 384 4.74 15.92 33.96
N VAL A 385 3.47 15.55 34.12
CA VAL A 385 2.67 14.95 33.04
C VAL A 385 2.48 15.94 31.89
N MET A 386 2.16 17.20 32.18
CA MET A 386 2.05 18.25 31.18
C MET A 386 3.36 18.46 30.41
N ARG A 387 4.51 18.44 31.11
CA ARG A 387 5.82 18.57 30.46
C ARG A 387 6.09 17.41 29.50
N ARG A 388 5.83 16.17 29.93
CA ARG A 388 5.97 14.97 29.07
C ARG A 388 5.05 15.04 27.86
N LYS A 389 3.80 15.48 28.04
CA LYS A 389 2.86 15.64 26.93
C LYS A 389 3.28 16.74 25.95
N SER A 390 3.89 17.81 26.45
CA SER A 390 4.49 18.85 25.60
C SER A 390 5.65 18.29 24.77
N GLU A 391 6.56 17.54 25.39
CA GLU A 391 7.68 16.89 24.71
C GLU A 391 7.20 15.86 23.65
N GLU A 392 6.16 15.07 23.96
CA GLU A 392 5.53 14.14 23.02
C GLU A 392 4.88 14.86 21.82
N LEU A 393 4.23 16.01 22.05
CA LEU A 393 3.62 16.82 20.99
C LEU A 393 4.68 17.46 20.09
N GLU A 394 5.77 17.97 20.67
CA GLU A 394 6.89 18.52 19.90
C GLU A 394 7.56 17.45 19.02
N ALA A 395 7.77 16.24 19.56
CA ALA A 395 8.30 15.13 18.78
C ALA A 395 7.36 14.74 17.63
N ALA A 396 6.06 14.63 17.88
CA ALA A 396 5.07 14.33 16.85
C ALA A 396 4.98 15.42 15.77
N ALA A 397 5.12 16.70 16.17
CA ALA A 397 5.16 17.82 15.23
C ALA A 397 6.41 17.77 14.33
N SER A 398 7.57 17.49 14.91
CA SER A 398 8.83 17.30 14.16
C SER A 398 8.73 16.14 13.17
N ASP A 399 8.16 15.00 13.58
CA ASP A 399 7.92 13.87 12.68
C ASP A 399 6.98 14.27 11.53
N ALA A 400 5.88 14.96 11.84
CA ALA A 400 4.93 15.44 10.83
C ALA A 400 5.57 16.40 9.82
N GLU A 401 6.47 17.28 10.26
CA GLU A 401 7.26 18.12 9.35
C GLU A 401 8.17 17.30 8.46
N ALA A 402 8.91 16.32 9.00
CA ALA A 402 9.77 15.45 8.21
C ALA A 402 8.99 14.66 7.14
N TRP A 403 7.75 14.23 7.45
CA TRP A 403 6.86 13.60 6.48
C TRP A 403 6.44 14.57 5.37
N ARG A 404 6.09 15.80 5.70
CA ARG A 404 5.73 16.83 4.70
C ARG A 404 6.91 17.15 3.77
N THR A 405 8.14 17.20 4.30
CA THR A 405 9.32 17.44 3.46
C THR A 405 9.55 16.30 2.48
N LYS A 406 9.44 15.04 2.94
CA LYS A 406 9.53 13.87 2.06
C LYS A 406 8.43 13.83 1.01
N GLU A 407 7.20 14.18 1.39
CA GLU A 407 6.08 14.27 0.46
C GLU A 407 6.35 15.33 -0.62
N ALA A 408 6.84 16.51 -0.24
CA ALA A 408 7.21 17.57 -1.19
C ALA A 408 8.34 17.13 -2.14
N GLU A 409 9.35 16.42 -1.65
CA GLU A 409 10.42 15.86 -2.48
C GLU A 409 9.89 14.83 -3.48
N LEU A 410 8.99 13.93 -3.05
CA LEU A 410 8.37 12.94 -3.92
C LEU A 410 7.49 13.60 -5.00
N LEU A 411 6.70 14.60 -4.63
CA LEU A 411 5.88 15.35 -5.58
C LEU A 411 6.74 16.10 -6.61
N SER A 412 7.83 16.73 -6.17
CA SER A 412 8.81 17.38 -7.07
C SER A 412 9.46 16.37 -8.02
N TYR A 413 9.84 15.19 -7.51
CA TYR A 413 10.38 14.12 -8.35
C TYR A 413 9.37 13.63 -9.39
N THR A 414 8.10 13.41 -8.99
CA THR A 414 7.03 13.02 -9.91
C THR A 414 6.81 14.08 -10.97
N GLN A 415 6.78 15.36 -10.61
CA GLN A 415 6.66 16.46 -11.56
C GLN A 415 7.80 16.45 -12.59
N GLN A 416 9.05 16.31 -12.15
CA GLN A 416 10.20 16.23 -13.05
C GLN A 416 10.13 15.02 -14.00
N GLN A 417 9.63 13.88 -13.52
CA GLN A 417 9.42 12.70 -14.36
C GLN A 417 8.32 12.94 -15.39
N THR A 418 7.21 13.57 -15.00
CA THR A 418 6.13 13.95 -15.91
C THR A 418 6.61 14.92 -16.99
N ASP A 419 7.36 15.96 -16.61
CA ASP A 419 7.91 16.94 -17.55
C ASP A 419 8.83 16.27 -18.58
N LYS A 420 9.71 15.36 -18.14
CA LYS A 420 10.56 14.58 -19.05
C LYS A 420 9.76 13.70 -19.99
N LEU A 421 8.71 13.05 -19.49
CA LEU A 421 7.88 12.15 -20.28
C LEU A 421 7.13 12.93 -21.37
N VAL A 422 6.60 14.10 -21.04
CA VAL A 422 5.97 15.02 -22.00
C VAL A 422 7.00 15.52 -23.04
N ALA A 423 8.20 15.90 -22.61
CA ALA A 423 9.26 16.33 -23.53
C ALA A 423 9.64 15.22 -24.54
N VAL A 424 9.90 14.00 -24.04
CA VAL A 424 10.22 12.84 -24.90
C VAL A 424 9.07 12.50 -25.83
N GLN A 425 7.82 12.55 -25.36
CA GLN A 425 6.65 12.31 -26.20
C GLN A 425 6.51 13.37 -27.29
N SER A 426 6.77 14.65 -26.97
CA SER A 426 6.79 15.73 -27.95
C SER A 426 7.90 15.55 -28.98
N GLU A 427 9.10 15.15 -28.56
CA GLU A 427 10.21 14.83 -29.47
C GLU A 427 9.89 13.64 -30.37
N ALA A 428 9.27 12.58 -29.83
CA ALA A 428 8.84 11.43 -30.59
C ALA A 428 7.82 11.81 -31.66
N ILE A 429 6.79 12.58 -31.30
CA ILE A 429 5.78 13.09 -32.26
C ILE A 429 6.45 13.98 -33.32
N ALA A 430 7.40 14.83 -32.94
CA ALA A 430 8.12 15.68 -33.90
C ALA A 430 8.97 14.86 -34.88
N ALA A 431 9.63 13.80 -34.40
CA ALA A 431 10.39 12.86 -35.22
C ALA A 431 9.48 12.07 -36.17
N GLU A 432 8.35 11.58 -35.67
CA GLU A 432 7.35 10.83 -36.43
C GLU A 432 6.76 11.69 -37.56
N ASN A 433 6.40 12.94 -37.28
CA ASN A 433 6.00 13.92 -38.29
C ASN A 433 7.11 14.22 -39.33
N LYS A 434 8.39 14.16 -38.92
CA LYS A 434 9.51 14.32 -39.86
C LYS A 434 9.65 13.10 -40.77
N VAL A 435 9.51 11.89 -40.23
CA VAL A 435 9.51 10.65 -41.01
C VAL A 435 8.37 10.66 -42.01
N GLN A 436 7.14 10.95 -41.58
CA GLN A 436 5.98 11.02 -42.48
C GLN A 436 6.16 12.03 -43.62
N ARG A 437 6.75 13.20 -43.34
CA ARG A 437 7.08 14.18 -44.40
C ARG A 437 8.12 13.65 -45.39
N LEU A 438 9.19 13.04 -44.89
CA LEU A 438 10.23 12.46 -45.74
C LEU A 438 9.69 11.28 -46.58
N GLU A 439 8.81 10.46 -46.01
CA GLU A 439 8.13 9.39 -46.74
C GLU A 439 7.22 9.94 -47.84
N ALA A 440 6.46 11.00 -47.54
CA ALA A 440 5.62 11.68 -48.52
C ALA A 440 6.42 12.34 -49.66
N GLU A 441 7.63 12.82 -49.40
CA GLU A 441 8.56 13.34 -50.42
C GLU A 441 9.28 12.21 -51.19
N TYR A 442 9.63 11.12 -50.50
CA TYR A 442 10.37 10.00 -51.09
C TYR A 442 9.54 9.21 -52.09
N GLN A 443 8.26 8.95 -51.81
CA GLN A 443 7.37 8.20 -52.70
C GLN A 443 7.31 8.75 -54.14
N PRO A 444 6.96 10.03 -54.37
CA PRO A 444 6.89 10.57 -55.73
C PRO A 444 8.26 10.61 -56.43
N LEU A 445 9.35 10.81 -55.68
CA LEU A 445 10.71 10.73 -56.22
C LEU A 445 11.06 9.31 -56.66
N SER A 446 10.71 8.31 -55.85
CA SER A 446 10.88 6.89 -56.15
C SER A 446 10.06 6.51 -57.40
N ASP A 447 8.80 6.91 -57.47
CA ASP A 447 7.92 6.69 -58.63
C ASP A 447 8.50 7.32 -59.89
N ARG A 448 8.97 8.58 -59.81
CA ARG A 448 9.64 9.28 -60.92
C ARG A 448 10.90 8.53 -61.37
N ASN A 449 11.69 8.02 -60.43
CA ASN A 449 12.92 7.28 -60.73
C ASN A 449 12.62 5.95 -61.42
N SER A 450 11.59 5.22 -60.98
CA SER A 450 11.08 4.04 -61.68
C SER A 450 10.59 4.36 -63.09
N GLN A 451 9.79 5.41 -63.27
CA GLN A 451 9.35 5.87 -64.60
C GLN A 451 10.52 6.21 -65.52
N LEU A 452 11.53 6.92 -65.00
CA LEU A 452 12.74 7.25 -65.77
C LEU A 452 13.54 5.99 -66.13
N LYS A 453 13.64 5.00 -65.23
CA LYS A 453 14.29 3.71 -65.53
C LYS A 453 13.55 2.95 -66.64
N GLU A 454 12.22 2.91 -66.59
CA GLU A 454 11.40 2.30 -67.64
C GLU A 454 11.59 3.00 -68.98
N GLN A 455 11.58 4.34 -69.00
CA GLN A 455 11.87 5.13 -70.20
C GLN A 455 13.29 4.87 -70.74
N LEU A 456 14.28 4.77 -69.86
CA LEU A 456 15.66 4.51 -70.24
C LEU A 456 15.82 3.11 -70.84
N GLN A 457 15.18 2.09 -70.24
CA GLN A 457 15.09 0.75 -70.82
C GLN A 457 14.40 0.76 -72.20
N HIS A 458 13.30 1.50 -72.34
CA HIS A 458 12.60 1.63 -73.60
C HIS A 458 13.49 2.25 -74.69
N VAL A 459 14.17 3.36 -74.41
CA VAL A 459 15.12 3.98 -75.34
C VAL A 459 16.32 3.08 -75.62
N GLN A 460 16.82 2.32 -74.64
CA GLN A 460 17.89 1.34 -74.84
C GLN A 460 17.47 0.24 -75.82
N THR A 461 16.27 -0.31 -75.64
CA THR A 461 15.73 -1.35 -76.52
C THR A 461 15.45 -0.82 -77.93
N GLU A 462 14.94 0.41 -78.08
CA GLU A 462 14.81 1.08 -79.37
C GLU A 462 16.15 1.30 -80.05
N LEU A 463 17.16 1.81 -79.32
CA LEU A 463 18.51 2.03 -79.84
C LEU A 463 19.17 0.71 -80.27
N GLU A 464 18.97 -0.37 -79.52
CA GLU A 464 19.46 -1.69 -79.88
C GLU A 464 18.77 -2.21 -81.14
N ALA A 465 17.45 -2.07 -81.26
CA ALA A 465 16.70 -2.43 -82.45
C ALA A 465 17.17 -1.65 -83.68
N GLU A 466 17.38 -0.34 -83.55
CA GLU A 466 17.87 0.52 -84.64
C GLU A 466 19.31 0.18 -85.04
N LYS A 467 20.21 -0.08 -84.07
CA LYS A 467 21.55 -0.61 -84.34
C LYS A 467 21.51 -1.95 -85.07
N GLN A 468 20.55 -2.81 -84.72
CA GLN A 468 20.37 -4.12 -85.37
C GLN A 468 19.84 -3.96 -86.80
N ALA A 469 18.85 -3.08 -87.00
CA ALA A 469 18.34 -2.72 -88.31
C ALA A 469 19.43 -2.12 -89.21
N HIS A 470 20.23 -1.18 -88.68
CA HIS A 470 21.34 -0.58 -89.42
C HIS A 470 22.43 -1.61 -89.75
N LYS A 471 22.76 -2.55 -88.82
CA LYS A 471 23.65 -3.68 -89.13
C LYS A 471 23.11 -4.55 -90.26
N GLN A 472 21.82 -4.86 -90.26
CA GLN A 472 21.18 -5.64 -91.32
C GLN A 472 21.22 -4.89 -92.65
N GLU A 473 20.97 -3.59 -92.65
CA GLU A 473 21.04 -2.72 -93.82
C GLU A 473 22.46 -2.65 -94.41
N VAL A 474 23.47 -2.43 -93.55
CA VAL A 474 24.89 -2.48 -93.95
C VAL A 474 25.25 -3.85 -94.51
N GLN A 475 24.82 -4.96 -93.90
CA GLN A 475 25.06 -6.31 -94.42
C GLN A 475 24.40 -6.56 -95.78
N LEU A 476 23.19 -6.03 -96.01
CA LEU A 476 22.49 -6.13 -97.30
C LEU A 476 23.21 -5.32 -98.40
N LEU A 477 23.76 -4.15 -98.05
CA LEU A 477 24.55 -3.33 -98.97
C LEU A 477 25.89 -4.00 -99.32
N THR A 478 26.58 -4.62 -98.36
CA THR A 478 27.85 -5.34 -98.61
C THR A 478 27.65 -6.63 -99.42
N ARG A 479 26.42 -7.19 -99.48
CA ARG A 479 26.08 -8.36 -100.34
C ARG A 479 25.74 -7.99 -101.78
N LYS A 480 25.59 -6.70 -102.09
CA LYS A 480 25.28 -6.17 -103.43
C LYS A 480 26.50 -5.60 -104.16
N VAL A 481 27.70 -5.79 -103.61
CA VAL A 481 29.00 -5.57 -104.24
C VAL A 481 29.65 -6.93 -104.44
#